data_AF-A0A1B8CZ87-F1
#
_entry.id   AF-A0A1B8CZ87-F1
#
_cell.length_a   1.000
_cell.length_b   1.000
_cell.length_c   1.000
_cell.angle_alpha   90.00
_cell.angle_beta   90.00
_cell.angle_gamma   90.00
#
_symmetry.space_group_name_H-M   'P 1'
#
loop_
_entity.id
_entity.type
_entity.pdbx_description
1 polymer ?
#
loop_
_entity_poly.entity_id
_entity_poly.type
_entity_poly.pdbx_seq_one_letter_code
_entity_poly.pdbx_strand_id
1 'polypeptide(L)'
;MAAVQQRVLNWLYSVLTSEYQDVNRTYHDVAQALSHYSSLSPKTEVYTYENGVSELLLQLSGTLPVAFRGTTYRFPVTVWIPHQYPRAEPVVYVSPAEGMMVRAGQHVDPQGRVYHPYLAGWAEFHDKSNILDFLAILRDVFAKEPPVVSRQSQSTPVASPRPQSIPPPVPPLPPDMTKSPTPHQNA
;
A
#
# COMPACT_ATOMS: atom_id res chain seq x y z
N MET A 1 11.73 23.93 -2.43
CA MET A 1 11.73 23.25 -1.11
C MET A 1 10.89 24.07 -0.15
N ALA A 2 10.08 23.45 0.69
CA ALA A 2 9.27 24.15 1.68
C ALA A 2 10.10 24.36 2.95
N ALA A 3 10.02 25.55 3.55
CA ALA A 3 10.69 25.80 4.81
C ALA A 3 10.00 24.98 5.93
N VAL A 4 10.75 24.10 6.58
CA VAL A 4 10.28 23.39 7.78
C VAL A 4 10.18 24.40 8.92
N GLN A 5 9.07 24.38 9.66
CA GLN A 5 8.85 25.33 10.75
C GLN A 5 9.90 25.15 11.86
N GLN A 6 10.48 26.25 12.36
CA GLN A 6 11.53 26.20 13.39
C GLN A 6 11.10 25.45 14.66
N ARG A 7 9.82 25.57 15.06
CA ARG A 7 9.27 24.85 16.21
C ARG A 7 9.39 23.33 16.03
N VAL A 8 9.15 22.83 14.81
CA VAL A 8 9.25 21.40 14.48
C VAL A 8 10.71 20.96 14.54
N LEU A 9 11.64 21.76 14.03
CA LEU A 9 13.08 21.46 14.09
C LEU A 9 13.58 21.42 15.53
N ASN A 10 13.18 22.38 16.37
CA ASN A 10 13.56 22.39 17.79
C ASN A 10 12.99 21.17 18.53
N TRP A 11 11.71 20.83 18.27
CA TRP A 11 11.09 19.64 18.83
C TRP A 11 11.82 18.36 18.38
N LEU A 12 12.12 18.24 17.08
CA LEU A 12 12.83 17.10 16.52
C LEU A 12 14.17 16.89 17.23
N TYR A 13 14.96 17.96 17.38
CA TYR A 13 16.24 17.89 18.10
C TYR A 13 16.06 17.43 19.56
N SER A 14 15.02 17.92 20.26
CA SER A 14 14.75 17.52 21.65
C SER A 14 14.39 16.03 21.79
N VAL A 15 13.62 15.48 20.86
CA VAL A 15 13.25 14.05 20.83
C VAL A 15 14.48 13.19 20.56
N LEU A 16 15.31 13.60 19.58
CA LEU A 16 16.48 12.82 19.20
C LEU A 16 17.52 12.75 20.32
N THR A 17 17.69 13.83 21.09
CA THR A 17 18.74 13.93 22.11
C THR A 17 18.58 12.91 23.26
N SER A 18 17.38 12.40 23.54
CA SER A 18 17.20 11.45 24.66
C SER A 18 17.50 10.00 24.28
N GLU A 19 17.05 9.53 23.11
CA GLU A 19 17.09 8.10 22.76
C GLU A 19 18.04 7.75 21.59
N TYR A 20 18.40 8.70 20.72
CA TYR A 20 19.10 8.38 19.47
C TYR A 20 20.62 8.42 19.62
N GLN A 21 21.28 7.40 19.05
CA GLN A 21 22.74 7.28 19.12
C GLN A 21 23.47 8.34 18.29
N ASP A 22 22.97 8.64 17.09
CA ASP A 22 23.54 9.65 16.21
C ASP A 22 22.53 10.77 15.91
N VAL A 23 22.42 11.68 16.88
CA VAL A 23 21.46 12.80 16.87
C VAL A 23 21.67 13.70 15.65
N ASN A 24 22.92 14.07 15.34
CA ASN A 24 23.22 15.01 14.28
C ASN A 24 22.88 14.45 12.90
N ARG A 25 23.26 13.19 12.65
CA ARG A 25 22.94 12.51 11.39
C ARG A 25 21.44 12.31 11.24
N THR A 26 20.76 11.83 12.27
CA THR A 26 19.31 11.61 12.24
C THR A 26 18.56 12.92 12.01
N TYR A 27 18.93 13.98 12.73
CA TYR A 27 18.33 15.30 12.59
C TYR A 27 18.49 15.84 11.16
N HIS A 28 19.68 15.74 10.59
CA HIS A 28 19.96 16.23 9.24
C HIS A 28 19.11 15.53 8.20
N ASP A 29 19.13 14.20 8.18
CA ASP A 29 18.43 13.40 7.17
C ASP A 29 16.91 13.59 7.26
N VAL A 30 16.37 13.66 8.48
CA VAL A 30 14.94 13.93 8.71
C VAL A 30 14.56 15.34 8.27
N ALA A 31 15.35 16.36 8.66
CA ALA A 31 15.07 17.74 8.26
C ALA A 31 15.10 17.91 6.73
N GLN A 32 16.03 17.24 6.05
CA GLN A 32 16.07 17.21 4.59
C GLN A 32 14.82 16.54 3.99
N ALA A 33 14.42 15.38 4.51
CA ALA A 33 13.21 14.69 4.05
C ALA A 33 11.94 15.54 4.24
N LEU A 34 11.78 16.21 5.38
CA LEU A 34 10.65 17.10 5.68
C LEU A 34 10.62 18.34 4.77
N SER A 35 11.79 18.93 4.48
CA SER A 35 11.92 20.09 3.59
C SER A 35 11.57 19.74 2.13
N HIS A 36 11.94 18.53 1.71
CA HIS A 36 11.69 18.04 0.36
C HIS A 36 10.24 17.57 0.17
N TYR A 37 9.67 16.85 1.15
CA TYR A 37 8.32 16.32 1.11
C TYR A 37 7.44 16.99 2.17
N SER A 38 6.85 18.13 1.81
CA SER A 38 6.04 18.96 2.73
C SER A 38 4.78 18.30 3.31
N SER A 39 4.33 17.18 2.73
CA SER A 39 3.23 16.38 3.30
C SER A 39 3.68 15.43 4.40
N LEU A 40 4.98 15.21 4.60
CA LEU A 40 5.49 14.45 5.72
C LEU A 40 5.46 15.30 6.98
N SER A 41 5.03 14.68 8.08
CA SER A 41 5.03 15.26 9.41
C SER A 41 5.74 14.33 10.36
N PRO A 42 6.63 14.84 11.23
CA PRO A 42 7.29 14.01 12.21
C PRO A 42 6.43 13.92 13.47
N LYS A 43 6.43 12.76 14.12
CA LYS A 43 5.81 12.50 15.43
C LYS A 43 6.52 11.35 16.13
N THR A 44 6.26 11.14 17.41
CA THR A 44 6.73 9.95 18.15
C THR A 44 5.58 8.98 18.36
N GLU A 45 5.80 7.70 18.10
CA GLU A 45 4.81 6.64 18.26
C GLU A 45 5.47 5.37 18.78
N VAL A 46 4.67 4.50 19.40
CA VAL A 46 5.16 3.19 19.86
C VAL A 46 5.23 2.24 18.67
N TYR A 47 6.43 1.80 18.31
CA TYR A 47 6.67 0.74 17.33
C TYR A 47 6.80 -0.59 18.06
N THR A 48 6.07 -1.61 17.60
CA THR A 48 6.21 -2.98 18.12
C THR A 48 6.90 -3.84 17.08
N TYR A 49 8.09 -4.31 17.40
CA TYR A 49 8.88 -5.20 16.55
C TYR A 49 8.25 -6.59 16.49
N GLU A 50 8.65 -7.38 15.49
CA GLU A 50 8.15 -8.74 15.29
C GLU A 50 8.50 -9.69 16.44
N ASN A 51 9.53 -9.37 17.23
CA ASN A 51 9.90 -10.11 18.44
C ASN A 51 9.02 -9.76 19.67
N GLY A 52 8.04 -8.86 19.52
CA GLY A 52 7.14 -8.42 20.58
C GLY A 52 7.67 -7.30 21.46
N VAL A 53 8.91 -6.83 21.24
CA VAL A 53 9.44 -5.65 21.94
C VAL A 53 8.78 -4.39 21.39
N SER A 54 8.45 -3.44 22.27
CA SER A 54 7.87 -2.15 21.88
C SER A 54 8.78 -1.00 22.32
N GLU A 55 8.99 -0.03 21.43
CA GLU A 55 9.83 1.14 21.67
C GLU A 55 9.14 2.41 21.17
N LEU A 56 9.36 3.55 21.84
CA LEU A 56 8.91 4.85 21.36
C LEU A 56 9.92 5.36 20.31
N LEU A 57 9.50 5.43 19.05
CA LEU A 57 10.34 5.83 17.93
C LEU A 57 9.83 7.12 17.28
N LEU A 58 10.75 7.87 16.68
CA LEU A 58 10.44 8.89 15.70
C LEU A 58 9.84 8.24 14.45
N GLN A 59 8.73 8.80 14.00
CA GLN A 59 8.00 8.39 12.82
C GLN A 59 7.76 9.60 11.92
N LEU A 60 8.00 9.44 10.62
CA LEU A 60 7.53 10.38 9.59
C LEU A 60 6.28 9.79 8.94
N SER A 61 5.18 10.53 8.96
CA SER A 61 3.92 10.11 8.34
C SER A 61 3.40 11.16 7.37
N GLY A 62 2.95 10.72 6.20
CA GLY A 62 2.40 11.60 5.18
C GLY A 62 2.25 10.89 3.84
N THR A 63 2.44 11.61 2.74
CA THR A 63 2.29 11.06 1.38
C THR A 63 3.49 11.32 0.48
N LEU A 64 3.77 10.39 -0.45
CA LEU A 64 4.71 10.59 -1.55
C LEU A 64 3.98 10.91 -2.86
N PRO A 65 4.31 12.03 -3.54
CA PRO A 65 3.77 12.34 -4.85
C PRO A 65 4.46 11.53 -5.95
N VAL A 66 3.71 10.74 -6.69
CA VAL A 66 4.21 9.82 -7.72
C VAL A 66 3.42 9.99 -9.00
N ALA A 67 4.13 10.20 -10.11
CA ALA A 67 3.52 10.25 -11.44
C ALA A 67 3.26 8.83 -11.94
N PHE A 68 2.00 8.48 -12.17
CA PHE A 68 1.57 7.20 -12.71
C PHE A 68 0.56 7.44 -13.82
N ARG A 69 0.86 6.97 -15.04
CA ARG A 69 -0.01 7.10 -16.23
C ARG A 69 -0.49 8.54 -16.48
N GLY A 70 0.41 9.51 -16.37
CA GLY A 70 0.13 10.93 -16.62
C GLY A 70 -0.62 11.66 -15.50
N THR A 71 -0.91 10.98 -14.38
CA THR A 71 -1.55 11.60 -13.19
C THR A 71 -0.64 11.47 -11.97
N THR A 72 -0.55 12.51 -11.15
CA THR A 72 0.21 12.46 -9.89
C THR A 72 -0.67 11.94 -8.76
N TYR A 73 -0.39 10.75 -8.28
CA TYR A 73 -1.01 10.15 -7.11
C TYR A 73 -0.20 10.45 -5.86
N ARG A 74 -0.86 10.46 -4.70
CA ARG A 74 -0.22 10.67 -3.39
C ARG A 74 -0.34 9.40 -2.57
N PHE A 75 0.73 8.63 -2.50
CA PHE A 75 0.72 7.35 -1.78
C PHE A 75 1.07 7.57 -0.31
N PRO A 76 0.21 7.14 0.63
CA PRO A 76 0.46 7.32 2.04
C PRO A 76 1.59 6.39 2.50
N VAL A 77 2.58 6.96 3.20
CA VAL A 77 3.74 6.24 3.71
C VAL A 77 4.01 6.62 5.15
N THR A 78 4.59 5.67 5.86
CA THR A 78 5.06 5.83 7.23
C THR A 78 6.49 5.32 7.32
N VAL A 79 7.40 6.15 7.82
CA VAL A 79 8.83 5.85 7.98
C VAL A 79 9.14 5.86 9.47
N TRP A 80 9.54 4.72 10.02
CA TRP A 80 10.00 4.56 11.39
C TRP A 80 11.51 4.63 11.43
N ILE A 81 12.04 5.41 12.37
CA ILE A 81 13.47 5.65 12.48
C ILE A 81 13.97 4.99 13.78
N PRO A 82 14.76 3.91 13.71
CA PRO A 82 15.26 3.22 14.90
C PRO A 82 16.27 4.08 15.65
N HIS A 83 16.43 3.86 16.96
CA HIS A 83 17.38 4.61 17.79
C HIS A 83 18.84 4.47 17.33
N GLN A 84 19.17 3.36 16.65
CA GLN A 84 20.50 3.08 16.11
C GLN A 84 20.72 3.69 14.72
N TYR A 85 19.77 4.46 14.16
CA TYR A 85 19.96 5.14 12.88
C TYR A 85 21.23 6.04 12.93
N PRO A 86 22.07 6.04 11.87
CA PRO A 86 21.90 5.34 10.59
C PRO A 86 22.43 3.90 10.58
N ARG A 87 23.01 3.36 11.66
CA ARG A 87 23.55 1.97 11.62
C ARG A 87 22.48 0.92 11.36
N ALA A 88 21.28 1.16 11.88
CA ALA A 88 20.07 0.40 11.52
C ALA A 88 19.25 1.16 10.47
N GLU A 89 18.66 0.43 9.54
CA GLU A 89 17.83 0.97 8.47
C GLU A 89 16.47 1.46 8.99
N PRO A 90 15.86 2.46 8.33
CA PRO A 90 14.49 2.83 8.63
C PRO A 90 13.51 1.73 8.21
N VAL A 91 12.44 1.56 8.97
CA VAL A 91 11.34 0.65 8.58
C VAL A 91 10.25 1.45 7.91
N VAL A 92 9.87 1.07 6.68
CA VAL A 92 8.88 1.82 5.90
C VAL A 92 7.64 1.00 5.63
N TYR A 93 6.48 1.62 5.77
CA TYR A 93 5.17 1.06 5.48
C TYR A 93 4.40 1.93 4.50
N VAL A 94 3.58 1.28 3.69
CA VAL A 94 2.48 1.88 2.94
C VAL A 94 1.25 1.81 3.83
N SER A 95 0.71 2.98 4.18
CA SER A 95 -0.36 3.10 5.18
C SER A 95 -1.67 3.51 4.52
N PRO A 96 -2.47 2.57 3.98
CA PRO A 96 -3.65 2.89 3.18
C PRO A 96 -4.64 3.77 3.96
N ALA A 97 -5.12 4.84 3.32
CA ALA A 97 -6.19 5.66 3.85
C ALA A 97 -7.55 4.96 3.73
N GLU A 98 -8.61 5.58 4.26
CA GLU A 98 -9.97 5.09 4.09
C GLU A 98 -10.31 4.89 2.60
N GLY A 99 -10.91 3.75 2.27
CA GLY A 99 -11.21 3.39 0.88
C GLY A 99 -10.02 2.88 0.06
N MET A 100 -8.82 2.74 0.63
CA MET A 100 -7.67 2.10 -0.01
C MET A 100 -7.42 0.68 0.54
N MET A 101 -6.70 -0.12 -0.23
CA MET A 101 -6.13 -1.41 0.20
C MET A 101 -4.69 -1.50 -0.28
N VAL A 102 -3.82 -2.08 0.55
CA VAL A 102 -2.45 -2.42 0.13
C VAL A 102 -2.53 -3.38 -1.04
N ARG A 103 -1.74 -3.11 -2.07
CA ARG A 103 -1.48 -4.02 -3.17
C ARG A 103 -0.10 -4.63 -2.94
N ALA A 104 -0.08 -5.84 -2.40
CA ALA A 104 1.16 -6.59 -2.25
C ALA A 104 1.80 -6.82 -3.63
N GLY A 105 3.13 -6.77 -3.68
CA GLY A 105 3.91 -6.79 -4.90
C GLY A 105 5.37 -7.15 -4.61
N GLN A 106 6.27 -6.78 -5.52
CA GLN A 106 7.68 -7.12 -5.38
C GLN A 106 8.35 -6.45 -4.18
N HIS A 107 7.91 -5.23 -3.85
CA HIS A 107 8.54 -4.37 -2.84
C HIS A 107 7.66 -4.09 -1.63
N VAL A 108 6.42 -4.59 -1.62
CA VAL A 108 5.45 -4.30 -0.56
C VAL A 108 4.75 -5.59 -0.18
N ASP A 109 4.76 -5.94 1.10
CA ASP A 109 4.05 -7.12 1.60
C ASP A 109 2.55 -6.84 1.85
N PRO A 110 1.74 -7.86 2.20
CA PRO A 110 0.31 -7.66 2.50
C PRO A 110 0.01 -6.74 3.69
N GLN A 111 0.95 -6.57 4.61
CA GLN A 111 0.82 -5.65 5.76
C GLN A 111 1.26 -4.22 5.39
N GLY A 112 1.72 -4.00 4.16
CA GLY A 112 2.22 -2.73 3.67
C GLY A 112 3.69 -2.47 3.96
N ARG A 113 4.42 -3.41 4.60
CA ARG A 113 5.85 -3.24 4.86
C ARG A 113 6.62 -3.26 3.55
N VAL A 114 7.56 -2.32 3.44
CA VAL A 114 8.33 -2.08 2.23
C VAL A 114 9.70 -2.76 2.33
N TYR A 115 10.07 -3.47 1.26
CA TYR A 115 11.35 -4.15 1.10
C TYR A 115 12.02 -3.70 -0.19
N HIS A 116 13.32 -3.39 -0.11
CA HIS A 116 14.08 -2.95 -1.28
C HIS A 116 15.57 -3.31 -1.11
N PRO A 117 16.31 -3.63 -2.19
CA PRO A 117 17.75 -3.88 -2.12
C PRO A 117 18.56 -2.76 -1.43
N TYR A 118 18.08 -1.52 -1.55
CA TYR A 118 18.66 -0.37 -0.84
C TYR A 118 18.60 -0.51 0.69
N LEU A 119 17.50 -1.04 1.24
CA LEU A 119 17.40 -1.35 2.67
C LEU A 119 18.24 -2.58 3.02
N ALA A 120 18.26 -3.61 2.17
CA ALA A 120 19.06 -4.81 2.42
C ALA A 120 20.57 -4.53 2.48
N GLY A 121 21.08 -3.60 1.65
CA GLY A 121 22.47 -3.15 1.69
C GLY A 121 22.72 -2.02 2.70
N TRP A 122 21.72 -1.58 3.47
CA TRP A 122 21.82 -0.38 4.29
C TRP A 122 22.95 -0.46 5.31
N ALA A 123 23.10 -1.59 6.01
CA ALA A 123 24.13 -1.75 7.04
C ALA A 123 25.56 -1.64 6.50
N GLU A 124 25.80 -1.98 5.23
CA GLU A 124 27.12 -1.82 4.59
C GLU A 124 27.38 -0.38 4.15
N PHE A 125 26.33 0.32 3.69
CA PHE A 125 26.42 1.66 3.12
C PHE A 125 25.81 2.75 4.01
N HIS A 126 25.70 2.50 5.32
CA HIS A 126 24.97 3.38 6.24
C HIS A 126 25.55 4.80 6.32
N ASP A 127 26.82 4.96 5.97
CA ASP A 127 27.52 6.24 5.87
C ASP A 127 26.96 7.11 4.73
N LYS A 128 26.51 6.48 3.64
CA LYS A 128 26.00 7.13 2.41
C LYS A 128 24.47 7.04 2.27
N SER A 129 23.85 6.02 2.85
CA SER A 129 22.41 5.77 2.75
C SER A 129 21.62 6.75 3.60
N ASN A 130 20.54 7.31 3.07
CA ASN A 130 19.69 8.24 3.81
C ASN A 130 18.21 8.13 3.42
N ILE A 131 17.34 8.69 4.27
CA ILE A 131 15.89 8.63 4.11
C ILE A 131 15.44 9.32 2.82
N LEU A 132 16.02 10.48 2.48
CA LEU A 132 15.59 11.26 1.32
C LEU A 132 15.79 10.48 0.01
N ASP A 133 16.96 9.88 -0.16
CA ASP A 133 17.30 9.04 -1.30
C ASP A 133 16.40 7.81 -1.36
N PHE A 134 16.15 7.16 -0.22
CA PHE A 134 15.26 6.01 -0.21
C PHE A 134 13.83 6.39 -0.60
N LEU A 135 13.31 7.52 -0.13
CA LEU A 135 12.00 8.02 -0.55
C LEU A 135 11.95 8.35 -2.05
N ALA A 136 13.05 8.83 -2.65
CA ALA A 136 13.14 9.03 -4.10
C ALA A 136 13.07 7.69 -4.85
N ILE A 137 13.83 6.67 -4.40
CA ILE A 137 13.75 5.31 -4.93
C ILE A 137 12.32 4.75 -4.85
N LEU A 138 11.63 4.96 -3.72
CA LEU A 138 10.25 4.50 -3.57
C LEU A 138 9.28 5.16 -4.54
N ARG A 139 9.51 6.43 -4.92
CA ARG A 139 8.70 7.08 -5.95
C ARG A 139 8.86 6.40 -7.30
N ASP A 140 10.08 6.00 -7.67
CA ASP A 140 10.34 5.29 -8.92
C ASP A 140 9.75 3.87 -8.91
N VAL A 141 9.80 3.19 -7.75
CA VAL A 141 9.14 1.90 -7.55
C VAL A 141 7.63 2.04 -7.70
N PHE A 142 7.01 2.98 -7.01
CA PHE A 142 5.56 3.20 -7.04
C PHE A 142 5.05 3.73 -8.39
N ALA A 143 5.91 4.38 -9.19
CA ALA A 143 5.59 4.79 -10.55
C ALA A 143 5.47 3.59 -11.50
N LYS A 144 6.12 2.47 -11.19
CA LYS A 144 6.02 1.21 -11.95
C LYS A 144 4.91 0.33 -11.39
N GLU A 145 4.86 0.20 -10.06
CA GLU A 145 3.92 -0.65 -9.34
C GLU A 145 3.25 0.14 -8.20
N PRO A 146 2.04 0.70 -8.42
CA PRO A 146 1.32 1.42 -7.38
C PRO A 146 1.05 0.54 -6.15
N PRO A 147 1.39 1.00 -4.92
CA PRO A 147 1.37 0.17 -3.73
C PRO A 147 -0.02 0.04 -3.08
N VAL A 148 -1.01 0.80 -3.57
CA VAL A 148 -2.39 0.76 -3.10
C VAL A 148 -3.36 0.76 -4.27
N VAL A 149 -4.54 0.19 -4.04
CA VAL A 149 -5.69 0.23 -4.95
C VAL A 149 -6.90 0.82 -4.25
N SER A 150 -7.77 1.49 -5.00
CA SER A 150 -9.08 1.94 -4.49
C SER A 150 -10.02 0.75 -4.29
N ARG A 151 -10.76 0.75 -3.18
CA ARG A 151 -11.82 -0.25 -2.89
C ARG A 151 -13.01 -0.17 -3.85
N GLN A 152 -13.18 0.92 -4.61
CA GLN A 152 -14.32 1.09 -5.51
C GLN A 152 -14.33 0.15 -6.74
N SER A 153 -13.32 -0.70 -6.92
CA SER A 153 -13.21 -1.63 -8.06
C SER A 153 -13.73 -3.05 -7.80
N GLN A 154 -14.57 -3.26 -6.78
CA GLN A 154 -15.30 -4.52 -6.57
C GLN A 154 -16.82 -4.33 -6.64
N SER A 155 -17.31 -3.53 -7.59
CA SER A 155 -18.64 -3.81 -8.12
C SER A 155 -18.51 -5.01 -9.05
N THR A 156 -18.71 -6.24 -8.54
CA THR A 156 -19.16 -7.33 -9.39
C THR A 156 -20.34 -6.79 -10.22
N PRO A 157 -20.30 -6.85 -11.56
CA PRO A 157 -21.50 -6.56 -12.32
C PRO A 157 -22.54 -7.59 -11.85
N VAL A 158 -23.53 -7.12 -11.09
CA VAL A 158 -24.72 -7.92 -10.78
C VAL A 158 -25.25 -8.32 -12.15
N ALA A 159 -25.16 -9.61 -12.48
CA ALA A 159 -25.72 -10.14 -13.70
C ALA A 159 -27.18 -9.69 -13.74
N SER A 160 -27.52 -8.83 -14.69
CA SER A 160 -28.91 -8.46 -14.96
C SER A 160 -29.72 -9.75 -15.05
N PRO A 161 -30.88 -9.88 -14.37
CA PRO A 161 -31.71 -11.05 -14.56
C PRO A 161 -32.07 -11.09 -16.05
N ARG A 162 -31.57 -12.10 -16.77
CA ARG A 162 -32.03 -12.33 -18.14
C ARG A 162 -33.54 -12.51 -18.07
N PRO A 163 -34.36 -11.79 -18.84
CA PRO A 163 -35.77 -12.13 -18.95
C PRO A 163 -35.84 -13.58 -19.44
N GLN A 164 -36.43 -14.46 -18.62
CA GLN A 164 -36.71 -15.83 -19.02
C GLN A 164 -37.61 -15.77 -20.25
N SER A 165 -37.07 -16.17 -21.40
CA SER A 165 -37.88 -16.41 -22.59
C SER A 165 -38.79 -17.59 -22.29
N ILE A 166 -40.06 -17.30 -22.04
CA ILE A 166 -41.12 -18.31 -21.99
C ILE A 166 -41.13 -18.97 -23.38
N PRO A 167 -40.99 -20.31 -23.49
CA PRO A 167 -41.11 -20.97 -24.78
C PRO A 167 -42.54 -20.73 -25.33
N PRO A 168 -42.70 -20.57 -26.66
CA PRO A 168 -44.01 -20.31 -27.23
C PRO A 168 -44.98 -21.49 -26.95
N PRO A 169 -46.30 -21.23 -26.85
CA PRO A 169 -47.27 -22.28 -26.64
C PRO A 169 -47.27 -23.25 -27.82
N VAL A 170 -47.27 -24.55 -27.53
CA VAL A 170 -47.38 -25.61 -28.54
C VAL A 170 -48.80 -25.58 -29.14
N PRO A 171 -48.96 -25.64 -30.48
CA PRO A 171 -50.28 -25.75 -31.11
C PRO A 171 -51.00 -27.04 -30.72
N PRO A 172 -52.35 -27.04 -30.60
CA PRO A 172 -53.09 -28.25 -30.29
C PRO A 172 -53.01 -29.25 -31.45
N LEU A 173 -52.79 -30.53 -31.11
CA LEU A 173 -52.84 -31.63 -32.08
C LEU A 173 -54.28 -31.80 -32.61
N PRO A 174 -54.45 -32.06 -33.92
CA PRO A 174 -55.76 -32.36 -34.50
C PRO A 174 -56.30 -33.71 -33.97
N PRO A 175 -57.60 -33.81 -33.71
CA PRO A 175 -58.23 -35.05 -33.26
C PRO A 175 -58.36 -36.06 -34.41
N ASP A 176 -58.09 -37.32 -34.10
CA ASP A 176 -58.39 -38.52 -34.90
C ASP A 176 -57.53 -38.82 -36.15
N MET A 177 -56.35 -39.42 -35.92
CA MET A 177 -55.95 -40.60 -36.71
C MET A 177 -56.47 -41.85 -36.00
N THR A 178 -57.77 -42.15 -36.15
CA THR A 178 -58.24 -43.53 -35.98
C THR A 178 -57.52 -44.44 -36.97
N LYS A 179 -56.78 -45.43 -36.47
CA LYS A 179 -57.13 -46.87 -36.56
C LYS A 179 -55.96 -47.74 -36.09
N SER A 180 -56.19 -48.42 -34.97
CA SER A 180 -55.57 -49.70 -34.60
C SER A 180 -55.82 -50.75 -35.71
N PRO A 181 -55.08 -51.88 -35.81
CA PRO A 181 -54.93 -52.84 -34.71
C PRO A 181 -53.56 -53.57 -34.58
N THR A 182 -53.27 -53.99 -33.34
CA THR A 182 -52.37 -55.09 -32.90
C THR A 182 -52.72 -56.45 -33.55
N PRO A 183 -51.97 -57.59 -33.41
CA PRO A 183 -51.10 -57.98 -32.28
C PRO A 183 -49.86 -58.92 -32.56
N HIS A 184 -49.21 -59.32 -31.46
CA HIS A 184 -48.34 -60.51 -31.19
C HIS A 184 -46.81 -60.34 -31.31
N GLN A 185 -46.07 -60.39 -30.18
CA GLN A 185 -45.44 -61.57 -29.51
C GLN A 185 -44.40 -62.25 -30.42
N ASN A 186 -43.14 -62.45 -30.03
CA ASN A 186 -42.67 -63.14 -28.83
C ASN A 186 -41.17 -62.86 -28.59
N ALA A 187 -40.75 -63.10 -27.34
CA ALA A 187 -39.43 -63.51 -26.83
C ALA A 187 -38.16 -62.95 -27.48
#